data_AF-A0A2U9IB98-F1
#
_entry.id   AF-A0A2U9IB98-F1
#
_cell.length_a   1.000
_cell.length_b   1.000
_cell.length_c   1.000
_cell.angle_alpha   90.00
_cell.angle_beta   90.00
_cell.angle_gamma   90.00
#
_symmetry.space_group_name_H-M   'P 1'
#
loop_
_entity.id
_entity.type
_entity.pdbx_description
1 polymer ?
#
loop_
_entity_poly.entity_id
_entity_poly.type
_entity_poly.pdbx_seq_one_letter_code
_entity_poly.pdbx_strand_id
1 'polypeptide(L)'
;MKGYYYFAGLAFGLLLLYIAPNSPNYSMYSVVGNLMFWISLVIILYKSVLHNAFAYVRKNLSRVTIAIFGTYLSIHYFVYSIALEKILTGIYGQLFFVNSPFVTFTITPFYPSSLYATFVNLIFNPSIVAGIPPDYYIELSFYAIFMGFIIATLVTANIVRVIRIAGFLKKAKIILLAPLLGVIGGGSCCISIPILLATAIPAANVLFFTSLGNSALFLAYVILPPLTAIGLKLNYDALTPKPPKEIRIKELNIRK
;
A
#
# COMPACT_ATOMS: atom_id res chain seq x y z
N MET A 1 -15.37 22.56 10.93
CA MET A 1 -15.37 21.37 11.81
C MET A 1 -15.17 20.05 11.04
N LYS A 2 -14.02 19.75 10.37
CA LYS A 2 -13.98 18.52 9.52
C LYS A 2 -12.63 17.76 9.40
N GLY A 3 -11.54 18.20 10.03
CA GLY A 3 -10.23 17.50 9.95
C GLY A 3 -9.86 16.71 11.21
N TYR A 4 -10.16 17.26 12.38
CA TYR A 4 -9.66 16.77 13.67
C TYR A 4 -10.09 15.33 14.02
N TYR A 5 -11.28 14.90 13.59
CA TYR A 5 -11.77 13.54 13.87
C TYR A 5 -10.92 12.45 13.23
N TYR A 6 -10.32 12.69 12.06
CA TYR A 6 -9.46 11.69 11.41
C TYR A 6 -8.08 11.63 12.07
N PHE A 7 -7.55 12.75 12.52
CA PHE A 7 -6.31 12.76 13.32
C PHE A 7 -6.53 12.07 14.67
N ALA A 8 -7.69 12.29 15.31
CA ALA A 8 -8.09 11.55 16.49
C ALA A 8 -8.23 10.05 16.20
N GLY A 9 -8.78 9.67 15.05
CA GLY A 9 -8.85 8.28 14.58
C GLY A 9 -7.49 7.61 14.41
N LEU A 10 -6.49 8.34 13.84
CA LEU A 10 -5.11 7.87 13.78
C LEU A 10 -4.51 7.64 15.17
N ALA A 11 -4.61 8.64 16.04
CA ALA A 11 -4.05 8.57 17.38
C ALA A 11 -4.70 7.46 18.22
N PHE A 12 -6.02 7.33 18.13
CA PHE A 12 -6.76 6.28 18.82
C PHE A 12 -6.46 4.89 18.26
N GLY A 13 -6.33 4.75 16.94
CA GLY A 13 -5.87 3.51 16.32
C GLY A 13 -4.50 3.07 16.83
N LEU A 14 -3.52 3.98 16.86
CA LEU A 14 -2.20 3.73 17.42
C LEU A 14 -2.24 3.37 18.90
N LEU A 15 -3.09 4.06 19.69
CA LEU A 15 -3.26 3.77 21.10
C LEU A 15 -3.79 2.35 21.33
N LEU A 16 -4.83 1.94 20.58
CA LEU A 16 -5.37 0.58 20.64
C LEU A 16 -4.31 -0.46 20.32
N LEU A 17 -3.49 -0.23 19.29
CA LEU A 17 -2.39 -1.11 18.93
C LEU A 17 -1.27 -1.15 19.98
N TYR A 18 -0.99 -0.03 20.65
CA TYR A 18 -0.01 0.03 21.72
C TYR A 18 -0.43 -0.76 22.96
N ILE A 19 -1.72 -0.71 23.32
CA ILE A 19 -2.24 -1.46 24.47
C ILE A 19 -2.62 -2.90 24.14
N ALA A 20 -2.75 -3.27 22.85
CA ALA A 20 -3.17 -4.60 22.41
C ALA A 20 -2.35 -5.75 23.03
N PRO A 21 -1.00 -5.69 23.09
CA PRO A 21 -0.20 -6.73 23.75
C PRO A 21 -0.63 -6.96 25.20
N ASN A 22 -0.97 -5.92 25.96
CA ASN A 22 -1.32 -6.08 27.37
C ASN A 22 -2.80 -6.46 27.60
N SER A 23 -3.57 -6.67 26.52
CA SER A 23 -5.01 -6.94 26.59
C SER A 23 -5.33 -8.43 26.38
N PRO A 24 -6.27 -9.02 27.14
CA PRO A 24 -6.79 -10.35 26.84
C PRO A 24 -7.52 -10.41 25.48
N ASN A 25 -7.96 -9.26 24.96
CA ASN A 25 -8.65 -9.14 23.68
C ASN A 25 -7.71 -8.63 22.57
N TYR A 26 -6.47 -9.15 22.52
CA TYR A 26 -5.43 -8.75 21.56
C TYR A 26 -5.95 -8.61 20.13
N SER A 27 -6.62 -9.66 19.64
CA SER A 27 -7.13 -9.73 18.27
C SER A 27 -8.10 -8.60 17.94
N MET A 28 -9.02 -8.30 18.85
CA MET A 28 -9.99 -7.21 18.67
C MET A 28 -9.28 -5.86 18.58
N TYR A 29 -8.34 -5.58 19.50
CA TYR A 29 -7.61 -4.32 19.52
C TYR A 29 -6.69 -4.17 18.30
N SER A 30 -6.08 -5.28 17.86
CA SER A 30 -5.26 -5.32 16.65
C SER A 30 -6.08 -4.99 15.39
N VAL A 31 -7.24 -5.63 15.22
CA VAL A 31 -8.12 -5.39 14.07
C VAL A 31 -8.70 -3.98 14.08
N VAL A 32 -9.33 -3.58 15.19
CA VAL A 32 -9.99 -2.27 15.30
C VAL A 32 -8.97 -1.15 15.23
N GLY A 33 -7.84 -1.27 15.93
CA GLY A 33 -6.76 -0.29 15.90
C GLY A 33 -6.21 -0.08 14.49
N ASN A 34 -5.96 -1.17 13.76
CA ASN A 34 -5.51 -1.09 12.37
C ASN A 34 -6.56 -0.47 11.43
N LEU A 35 -7.82 -0.90 11.50
CA LEU A 35 -8.88 -0.30 10.67
C LEU A 35 -9.01 1.20 10.93
N MET A 36 -9.08 1.60 12.21
CA MET A 36 -9.20 3.01 12.59
C MET A 36 -8.02 3.82 12.08
N PHE A 37 -6.80 3.32 12.23
CA PHE A 37 -5.61 3.99 11.72
C PHE A 37 -5.65 4.12 10.19
N TRP A 38 -5.75 3.01 9.47
CA TRP A 38 -5.59 3.01 8.02
C TRP A 38 -6.72 3.72 7.29
N ILE A 39 -7.98 3.55 7.74
CA ILE A 39 -9.12 4.30 7.17
C ILE A 39 -8.93 5.80 7.41
N SER A 40 -8.54 6.21 8.61
CA SER A 40 -8.29 7.61 8.92
C SER A 40 -7.17 8.19 8.07
N LEU A 41 -6.08 7.44 7.88
CA LEU A 41 -4.95 7.84 7.05
C LEU A 41 -5.38 8.04 5.60
N VAL A 42 -6.09 7.07 5.01
CA VAL A 42 -6.55 7.16 3.63
C VAL A 42 -7.50 8.34 3.45
N ILE A 43 -8.40 8.60 4.39
CA ILE A 43 -9.29 9.77 4.32
C ILE A 43 -8.51 11.08 4.39
N ILE A 44 -7.51 11.18 5.27
CA ILE A 44 -6.63 12.36 5.36
C ILE A 44 -5.90 12.57 4.04
N LEU A 45 -5.28 11.51 3.49
CA LEU A 45 -4.55 11.58 2.22
C LEU A 45 -5.47 11.95 1.05
N TYR A 46 -6.66 11.36 0.99
CA TYR A 46 -7.70 11.69 0.01
C TYR A 46 -8.13 13.16 0.10
N LYS A 47 -8.29 13.71 1.29
CA LYS A 47 -8.72 15.10 1.50
C LYS A 47 -7.61 16.14 1.33
N SER A 48 -6.35 15.70 1.35
CA SER A 48 -5.19 16.58 1.28
C SER A 48 -4.40 16.32 0.00
N VAL A 49 -3.31 15.58 0.10
CA VAL A 49 -2.30 15.43 -0.95
C VAL A 49 -2.89 14.76 -2.20
N LEU A 50 -3.72 13.71 -2.03
CA LEU A 50 -4.22 12.90 -3.14
C LEU A 50 -5.54 13.41 -3.74
N HIS A 51 -6.10 14.50 -3.21
CA HIS A 51 -7.42 15.02 -3.58
C HIS A 51 -7.61 15.14 -5.10
N ASN A 52 -6.66 15.78 -5.79
CA ASN A 52 -6.76 16.02 -7.22
C ASN A 52 -6.75 14.73 -8.05
N ALA A 53 -5.96 13.73 -7.65
CA ALA A 53 -5.86 12.46 -8.37
C ALA A 53 -7.15 11.65 -8.20
N PHE A 54 -7.66 11.54 -6.97
CA PHE A 54 -8.92 10.86 -6.70
C PHE A 54 -10.12 11.55 -7.35
N ALA A 55 -10.23 12.87 -7.22
CA ALA A 55 -11.29 13.64 -7.85
C ALA A 55 -11.27 13.46 -9.38
N TYR A 56 -10.07 13.36 -9.97
CA TYR A 56 -9.92 13.11 -11.40
C TYR A 56 -10.37 11.70 -11.80
N VAL A 57 -9.97 10.65 -11.08
CA VAL A 57 -10.45 9.28 -11.34
C VAL A 57 -11.97 9.22 -11.23
N ARG A 58 -12.55 9.81 -10.16
CA ARG A 58 -14.00 9.86 -9.95
C ARG A 58 -14.73 10.60 -11.07
N LYS A 59 -14.22 11.76 -11.50
CA LYS A 59 -14.82 12.56 -12.58
C LYS A 59 -14.77 11.84 -13.93
N ASN A 60 -13.79 10.96 -14.12
CA ASN A 60 -13.60 10.21 -15.37
C ASN A 60 -13.91 8.72 -15.18
N LEU A 61 -14.86 8.40 -14.29
CA LEU A 61 -15.25 7.02 -14.06
C LEU A 61 -15.91 6.46 -15.33
N SER A 62 -15.34 5.39 -15.86
CA SER A 62 -15.78 4.73 -17.09
C SER A 62 -15.45 3.24 -16.98
N ARG A 63 -15.98 2.41 -17.90
CA ARG A 63 -15.60 0.98 -17.98
C ARG A 63 -14.09 0.80 -18.11
N VAL A 64 -13.42 1.65 -18.90
CA VAL A 64 -11.96 1.62 -19.08
C VAL A 64 -11.24 1.98 -17.79
N THR A 65 -11.68 3.03 -17.08
CA THR A 65 -11.09 3.45 -15.80
C THR A 65 -11.21 2.35 -14.74
N ILE A 66 -12.37 1.71 -14.65
CA ILE A 66 -12.63 0.59 -13.74
C ILE A 66 -11.77 -0.62 -14.12
N ALA A 67 -11.66 -0.94 -15.42
CA ALA A 67 -10.83 -2.03 -15.90
C ALA A 67 -9.34 -1.80 -15.59
N ILE A 68 -8.81 -0.60 -15.81
CA ILE A 68 -7.42 -0.25 -15.45
C ILE A 68 -7.20 -0.43 -13.95
N PHE A 69 -8.08 0.15 -13.13
CA PHE A 69 -7.97 0.07 -11.67
C PHE A 69 -8.04 -1.38 -11.18
N GLY A 70 -9.06 -2.13 -11.60
CA GLY A 70 -9.30 -3.51 -11.18
C GLY A 70 -8.20 -4.47 -11.66
N THR A 71 -7.77 -4.33 -12.92
CA THR A 71 -6.68 -5.16 -13.48
C THR A 71 -5.37 -4.87 -12.75
N TYR A 72 -5.04 -3.59 -12.54
CA TYR A 72 -3.83 -3.22 -11.82
C TYR A 72 -3.87 -3.75 -10.38
N LEU A 73 -4.98 -3.55 -9.67
CA LEU A 73 -5.14 -4.01 -8.29
C LEU A 73 -5.03 -5.54 -8.19
N SER A 74 -5.62 -6.27 -9.14
CA SER A 74 -5.55 -7.73 -9.20
C SER A 74 -4.13 -8.23 -9.48
N ILE A 75 -3.46 -7.66 -10.48
CA ILE A 75 -2.05 -7.99 -10.75
C ILE A 75 -1.19 -7.67 -9.53
N HIS A 76 -1.44 -6.53 -8.90
CA HIS A 76 -0.66 -6.07 -7.76
C HIS A 76 -0.81 -6.98 -6.53
N TYR A 77 -2.03 -7.35 -6.16
CA TYR A 77 -2.25 -8.21 -4.99
C TYR A 77 -2.01 -9.70 -5.23
N PHE A 78 -2.27 -10.21 -6.43
CA PHE A 78 -2.16 -11.65 -6.71
C PHE A 78 -0.86 -11.99 -7.42
N VAL A 79 -0.59 -11.34 -8.55
CA VAL A 79 0.55 -11.70 -9.41
C VAL A 79 1.87 -11.31 -8.74
N TYR A 80 1.98 -10.14 -8.10
CA TYR A 80 3.23 -9.77 -7.42
C TYR A 80 3.49 -10.56 -6.15
N SER A 81 2.46 -10.86 -5.34
CA SER A 81 2.63 -11.75 -4.19
C SER A 81 3.18 -13.11 -4.62
N ILE A 82 2.58 -13.72 -5.66
CA ILE A 82 3.02 -15.02 -6.20
C ILE A 82 4.42 -14.92 -6.81
N ALA A 83 4.68 -13.91 -7.65
CA ALA A 83 5.96 -13.79 -8.35
C ALA A 83 7.12 -13.58 -7.37
N LEU A 84 6.93 -12.74 -6.36
CA LEU A 84 7.94 -12.50 -5.32
C LEU A 84 8.16 -13.75 -4.48
N GLU A 85 7.10 -14.46 -4.15
CA GLU A 85 7.18 -15.71 -3.41
C GLU A 85 7.96 -16.79 -4.19
N LYS A 86 7.70 -16.95 -5.51
CA LYS A 86 8.51 -17.84 -6.36
C LYS A 86 9.98 -17.42 -6.46
N ILE A 87 10.27 -16.12 -6.53
CA ILE A 87 11.65 -15.63 -6.54
C ILE A 87 12.35 -15.97 -5.22
N LEU A 88 11.68 -15.74 -4.09
CA LEU A 88 12.21 -16.04 -2.76
C LEU A 88 12.41 -17.54 -2.57
N THR A 89 11.45 -18.37 -2.98
CA THR A 89 11.55 -19.83 -2.96
C THR A 89 12.68 -20.32 -3.88
N GLY A 90 12.91 -19.66 -5.02
CA GLY A 90 14.04 -19.96 -5.90
C GLY A 90 15.40 -19.61 -5.31
N ILE A 91 15.50 -18.58 -4.46
CA ILE A 91 16.75 -18.14 -3.83
C ILE A 91 17.05 -18.92 -2.54
N TYR A 92 16.03 -19.13 -1.70
CA TYR A 92 16.18 -19.68 -0.35
C TYR A 92 15.75 -21.16 -0.23
N GLY A 93 15.26 -21.77 -1.31
CA GLY A 93 14.67 -23.11 -1.28
C GLY A 93 13.19 -23.07 -0.90
N GLN A 94 12.56 -24.23 -0.72
CA GLN A 94 11.13 -24.33 -0.41
C GLN A 94 10.82 -23.65 0.94
N LEU A 95 10.19 -22.48 0.91
CA LEU A 95 9.90 -21.68 2.10
C LEU A 95 8.68 -22.18 2.88
N PHE A 96 7.74 -22.81 2.19
CA PHE A 96 6.52 -23.37 2.77
C PHE A 96 5.95 -24.41 1.81
N PHE A 97 5.05 -25.24 2.31
CA PHE A 97 4.32 -26.22 1.51
C PHE A 97 2.82 -26.14 1.84
N VAL A 98 1.99 -26.04 0.81
CA VAL A 98 0.54 -25.99 0.95
C VAL A 98 -0.05 -27.33 0.53
N ASN A 99 -0.54 -28.08 1.52
CA ASN A 99 -1.19 -29.39 1.29
C ASN A 99 -2.57 -29.27 0.63
N SER A 100 -3.33 -28.24 0.98
CA SER A 100 -4.70 -28.02 0.51
C SER A 100 -4.99 -26.53 0.38
N PRO A 101 -5.82 -26.10 -0.59
CA PRO A 101 -6.15 -24.69 -0.74
C PRO A 101 -6.87 -24.15 0.49
N PHE A 102 -6.49 -22.95 0.93
CA PHE A 102 -7.10 -22.31 2.10
C PHE A 102 -7.12 -20.79 1.97
N VAL A 103 -8.05 -20.16 2.68
CA VAL A 103 -8.06 -18.72 2.95
C VAL A 103 -8.34 -18.54 4.44
N THR A 104 -7.51 -17.76 5.11
CA THR A 104 -7.62 -17.52 6.55
C THR A 104 -7.32 -16.07 6.90
N PHE A 105 -7.82 -15.64 8.03
CA PHE A 105 -7.54 -14.33 8.60
C PHE A 105 -6.64 -14.51 9.81
N THR A 106 -5.43 -13.96 9.73
CA THR A 106 -4.36 -14.19 10.70
C THR A 106 -3.99 -12.94 11.46
N ILE A 107 -3.64 -13.15 12.72
CA ILE A 107 -3.11 -12.14 13.61
C ILE A 107 -1.92 -12.78 14.32
N THR A 108 -0.72 -12.30 14.03
CA THR A 108 0.51 -12.76 14.67
C THR A 108 0.87 -11.79 15.77
N PRO A 109 0.72 -12.14 17.05
CA PRO A 109 0.80 -11.14 18.07
C PRO A 109 2.25 -10.77 18.43
N PHE A 110 2.56 -9.47 18.43
CA PHE A 110 3.89 -8.96 18.80
C PHE A 110 3.91 -8.39 20.22
N TYR A 111 4.82 -8.91 21.05
CA TYR A 111 4.99 -8.60 22.47
C TYR A 111 6.46 -8.24 22.79
N PRO A 112 6.75 -7.52 23.89
CA PRO A 112 5.81 -6.80 24.76
C PRO A 112 5.33 -5.47 24.15
N SER A 113 4.41 -4.78 24.83
CA SER A 113 3.98 -3.43 24.43
C SER A 113 5.18 -2.48 24.33
N SER A 114 5.37 -1.93 23.13
CA SER A 114 6.43 -0.98 22.80
C SER A 114 6.07 -0.25 21.50
N LEU A 115 6.67 0.91 21.25
CA LEU A 115 6.47 1.64 19.99
C LEU A 115 6.85 0.79 18.76
N TYR A 116 7.89 -0.03 18.90
CA TYR A 116 8.29 -0.97 17.86
C TYR A 116 7.21 -2.02 17.61
N ALA A 117 6.70 -2.68 18.65
CA ALA A 117 5.61 -3.64 18.52
C ALA A 117 4.35 -3.00 17.92
N THR A 118 4.01 -1.75 18.29
CA THR A 118 2.90 -1.01 17.67
C THR A 118 3.12 -0.83 16.17
N PHE A 119 4.32 -0.42 15.76
CA PHE A 119 4.65 -0.22 14.35
C PHE A 119 4.61 -1.52 13.54
N VAL A 120 5.18 -2.60 14.07
CA VAL A 120 5.15 -3.92 13.41
C VAL A 120 3.70 -4.43 13.30
N ASN A 121 2.90 -4.25 14.36
CA ASN A 121 1.46 -4.58 14.32
C ASN A 121 0.67 -3.77 13.31
N LEU A 122 1.05 -2.51 13.07
CA LEU A 122 0.41 -1.66 12.10
C LEU A 122 0.66 -2.13 10.65
N ILE A 123 1.82 -2.75 10.43
CA ILE A 123 2.32 -3.11 9.10
C ILE A 123 1.95 -4.54 8.71
N PHE A 124 2.00 -5.48 9.65
CA PHE A 124 1.79 -6.90 9.33
C PHE A 124 0.46 -7.44 9.83
N ASN A 125 -0.19 -6.77 10.79
CA ASN A 125 -1.45 -7.24 11.33
C ASN A 125 -2.62 -6.30 10.99
N PRO A 126 -3.85 -6.84 10.99
CA PRO A 126 -4.12 -8.25 10.66
C PRO A 126 -3.77 -8.53 9.18
N SER A 127 -3.67 -9.80 8.82
CA SER A 127 -3.44 -10.23 7.43
C SER A 127 -4.48 -11.23 6.94
N ILE A 128 -4.81 -11.13 5.65
CA ILE A 128 -5.55 -12.17 4.93
C ILE A 128 -4.51 -13.03 4.24
N VAL A 129 -4.56 -14.32 4.52
CA VAL A 129 -3.65 -15.30 3.97
C VAL A 129 -4.45 -16.23 3.06
N ALA A 130 -3.89 -16.53 1.89
CA ALA A 130 -4.40 -17.57 1.01
C ALA A 130 -3.25 -18.46 0.53
N GLY A 131 -3.48 -19.77 0.51
CA GLY A 131 -2.53 -20.75 -0.03
C GLY A 131 -3.19 -21.59 -1.12
N ILE A 132 -2.45 -21.88 -2.18
CA ILE A 132 -2.86 -22.78 -3.26
C ILE A 132 -1.73 -23.82 -3.46
N PRO A 133 -2.02 -25.13 -3.40
CA PRO A 133 -1.00 -26.16 -3.58
C PRO A 133 -0.26 -26.06 -4.93
N PRO A 134 1.01 -26.53 -5.01
CA PRO A 134 1.84 -26.99 -3.88
C PRO A 134 2.53 -25.84 -3.14
N ASP A 135 2.90 -24.77 -3.84
CA ASP A 135 3.79 -23.72 -3.31
C ASP A 135 3.34 -22.34 -3.80
N TYR A 136 2.05 -22.02 -3.73
CA TYR A 136 1.57 -20.66 -3.96
C TYR A 136 1.01 -20.10 -2.66
N TYR A 137 1.49 -18.93 -2.28
CA TYR A 137 1.05 -18.26 -1.07
C TYR A 137 0.90 -16.76 -1.26
N ILE A 138 -0.15 -16.20 -0.68
CA ILE A 138 -0.45 -14.78 -0.68
C ILE A 138 -0.70 -14.35 0.76
N GLU A 139 -0.04 -13.29 1.19
CA GLU A 139 -0.33 -12.60 2.45
C GLU A 139 -0.59 -11.11 2.18
N LEU A 140 -1.79 -10.66 2.55
CA LEU A 140 -2.21 -9.27 2.40
C LEU A 140 -2.53 -8.71 3.78
N SER A 141 -1.57 -8.01 4.38
CA SER A 141 -1.83 -7.21 5.57
C SER A 141 -2.69 -5.99 5.24
N PHE A 142 -3.28 -5.37 6.26
CA PHE A 142 -4.03 -4.12 6.03
C PHE A 142 -3.14 -3.03 5.43
N TYR A 143 -1.87 -2.90 5.87
CA TYR A 143 -0.89 -2.04 5.22
C TYR A 143 -0.81 -2.29 3.70
N ALA A 144 -0.62 -3.55 3.29
CA ALA A 144 -0.50 -3.93 1.89
C ALA A 144 -1.77 -3.57 1.10
N ILE A 145 -2.94 -3.85 1.68
CA ILE A 145 -4.24 -3.54 1.08
C ILE A 145 -4.38 -2.01 0.91
N PHE A 146 -4.25 -1.23 1.98
CA PHE A 146 -4.46 0.21 1.89
C PHE A 146 -3.42 0.91 0.98
N MET A 147 -2.15 0.49 1.03
CA MET A 147 -1.12 1.03 0.14
C MET A 147 -1.36 0.64 -1.32
N GLY A 148 -1.71 -0.62 -1.59
CA GLY A 148 -2.05 -1.06 -2.95
C GLY A 148 -3.25 -0.30 -3.53
N PHE A 149 -4.25 0.03 -2.72
CA PHE A 149 -5.38 0.85 -3.13
C PHE A 149 -4.97 2.29 -3.49
N ILE A 150 -4.11 2.91 -2.68
CA ILE A 150 -3.54 4.24 -2.96
C ILE A 150 -2.76 4.23 -4.28
N ILE A 151 -1.87 3.25 -4.44
CA ILE A 151 -1.02 3.11 -5.64
C ILE A 151 -1.89 2.85 -6.86
N ALA A 152 -2.85 1.93 -6.81
CA ALA A 152 -3.76 1.62 -7.91
C ALA A 152 -4.57 2.85 -8.35
N THR A 153 -5.02 3.66 -7.40
CA THR A 153 -5.70 4.93 -7.70
C THR A 153 -4.77 5.88 -8.46
N LEU A 154 -3.53 6.04 -7.99
CA LEU A 154 -2.56 6.92 -8.62
C LEU A 154 -2.13 6.44 -10.00
N VAL A 155 -1.90 5.14 -10.18
CA VAL A 155 -1.60 4.55 -11.50
C VAL A 155 -2.78 4.80 -12.44
N THR A 156 -4.01 4.53 -12.00
CA THR A 156 -5.21 4.77 -12.79
C THR A 156 -5.34 6.25 -13.17
N ALA A 157 -5.13 7.16 -12.22
CA ALA A 157 -5.18 8.60 -12.47
C ALA A 157 -4.15 9.02 -13.54
N ASN A 158 -2.91 8.52 -13.44
CA ASN A 158 -1.86 8.77 -14.41
C ASN A 158 -2.20 8.21 -15.78
N ILE A 159 -2.60 6.93 -15.89
CA ILE A 159 -2.93 6.29 -17.17
C ILE A 159 -4.10 7.01 -17.86
N VAL A 160 -5.20 7.27 -17.15
CA VAL A 160 -6.36 7.97 -17.72
C VAL A 160 -5.98 9.38 -18.18
N ARG A 161 -5.15 10.09 -17.40
CA ARG A 161 -4.65 11.41 -17.77
C ARG A 161 -3.79 11.36 -19.03
N VAL A 162 -2.88 10.40 -19.09
CA VAL A 162 -2.03 10.16 -20.24
C VAL A 162 -2.85 9.82 -21.48
N ILE A 163 -3.84 8.92 -21.40
CA ILE A 163 -4.71 8.58 -22.53
C ILE A 163 -5.40 9.83 -23.07
N ARG A 164 -5.92 10.70 -22.18
CA ARG A 164 -6.57 11.96 -22.58
C ARG A 164 -5.58 12.94 -23.23
N ILE A 165 -4.36 13.05 -22.72
CA ILE A 165 -3.33 13.94 -23.29
C ILE A 165 -2.75 13.35 -24.58
N ALA A 166 -2.56 12.05 -24.67
CA ALA A 166 -1.99 11.34 -25.82
C ALA A 166 -2.97 11.31 -27.00
N GLY A 167 -4.28 11.32 -26.74
CA GLY A 167 -5.29 11.64 -27.76
C GLY A 167 -5.08 13.02 -28.39
N PHE A 168 -4.34 13.92 -27.74
CA PHE A 168 -3.98 15.25 -28.22
C PHE A 168 -2.52 15.35 -28.75
N LEU A 169 -1.61 14.47 -28.31
CA LEU A 169 -0.18 14.50 -28.65
C LEU A 169 0.36 13.08 -28.92
N LYS A 170 0.71 12.79 -30.18
CA LYS A 170 1.30 11.52 -30.68
C LYS A 170 2.71 11.18 -30.12
N LYS A 171 3.00 11.36 -28.83
CA LYS A 171 4.32 11.06 -28.23
C LYS A 171 4.24 9.96 -27.18
N ALA A 172 4.56 8.74 -27.59
CA ALA A 172 4.42 7.48 -26.84
C ALA A 172 5.41 7.27 -25.67
N LYS A 173 6.52 8.03 -25.57
CA LYS A 173 7.58 7.75 -24.58
C LYS A 173 7.20 8.09 -23.12
N ILE A 174 6.38 9.11 -22.88
CA ILE A 174 5.93 9.49 -21.53
C ILE A 174 4.83 8.53 -21.03
N ILE A 175 4.16 7.83 -21.95
CA ILE A 175 3.04 6.92 -21.68
C ILE A 175 3.47 5.68 -20.90
N LEU A 176 4.71 5.23 -21.12
CA LEU A 176 5.25 4.00 -20.53
C LEU A 176 5.85 4.21 -19.12
N LEU A 177 6.17 5.44 -18.72
CA LEU A 177 6.84 5.70 -17.44
C LEU A 177 5.92 5.48 -16.22
N ALA A 178 4.64 5.85 -16.33
CA ALA A 178 3.69 5.72 -15.23
C ALA A 178 3.33 4.26 -14.89
N PRO A 179 3.07 3.37 -15.87
CA PRO A 179 2.95 1.94 -15.61
C PRO A 179 4.24 1.35 -15.04
N LEU A 180 5.42 1.70 -15.56
CA LEU A 180 6.71 1.18 -15.09
C LEU A 180 7.02 1.54 -13.63
N LEU A 181 6.77 2.79 -13.23
CA LEU A 181 6.94 3.22 -11.83
C LEU A 181 5.96 2.52 -10.88
N GLY A 182 4.71 2.31 -11.31
CA GLY A 182 3.72 1.54 -10.54
C GLY A 182 4.12 0.07 -10.40
N VAL A 183 4.60 -0.55 -11.49
CA VAL A 183 5.03 -1.95 -11.55
C VAL A 183 6.24 -2.22 -10.65
N ILE A 184 7.32 -1.44 -10.79
CA ILE A 184 8.58 -1.68 -10.08
C ILE A 184 8.44 -1.38 -8.58
N GLY A 185 7.76 -0.28 -8.25
CA GLY A 185 7.61 0.15 -6.87
C GLY A 185 6.51 -0.58 -6.10
N GLY A 186 5.43 -0.96 -6.80
CA GLY A 186 4.26 -1.58 -6.19
C GLY A 186 4.43 -3.06 -5.81
N GLY A 187 5.33 -3.81 -6.44
CA GLY A 187 5.53 -5.22 -6.06
C GLY A 187 5.90 -5.39 -4.59
N SER A 188 6.64 -4.43 -4.03
CA SER A 188 7.21 -4.49 -2.68
C SER A 188 6.20 -4.56 -1.53
N CYS A 189 5.01 -3.91 -1.60
CA CYS A 189 4.02 -3.97 -0.51
C CYS A 189 3.33 -5.33 -0.39
N CYS A 190 3.58 -6.23 -1.34
CA CYS A 190 2.93 -7.53 -1.41
C CYS A 190 3.91 -8.68 -1.10
N ILE A 191 5.12 -8.37 -0.62
CA ILE A 191 6.08 -9.38 -0.14
C ILE A 191 5.52 -10.02 1.13
N SER A 192 5.44 -11.34 1.17
CA SER A 192 5.02 -12.14 2.33
C SER A 192 6.11 -12.22 3.41
N ILE A 193 6.57 -11.06 3.87
CA ILE A 193 7.63 -10.93 4.88
C ILE A 193 7.29 -11.65 6.20
N PRO A 194 6.05 -11.60 6.71
CA PRO A 194 5.71 -12.30 7.95
C PRO A 194 5.88 -13.82 7.87
N ILE A 195 5.77 -14.47 6.72
CA ILE A 195 6.04 -15.91 6.59
C ILE A 195 7.52 -16.22 6.49
N LEU A 196 8.31 -15.39 5.79
CA LEU A 196 9.78 -15.48 5.90
C LEU A 196 10.24 -15.38 7.37
N LEU A 197 9.51 -14.65 8.19
CA LEU A 197 9.77 -14.50 9.62
C LEU A 197 9.17 -15.63 10.47
N ALA A 198 7.96 -16.11 10.14
CA ALA A 198 7.24 -17.14 10.89
C ALA A 198 7.81 -18.55 10.69
N THR A 199 8.32 -18.86 9.49
CA THR A 199 9.05 -20.11 9.24
C THR A 199 10.46 -20.09 9.85
N ALA A 200 10.96 -18.90 10.20
CA ALA A 200 12.31 -18.68 10.68
C ALA A 200 12.46 -18.45 12.20
N ILE A 201 11.46 -18.73 13.07
CA ILE A 201 11.55 -19.01 14.55
C ILE A 201 10.38 -18.35 15.34
N PRO A 202 9.82 -18.98 16.40
CA PRO A 202 8.86 -18.38 17.35
C PRO A 202 9.34 -17.14 18.15
N ALA A 203 10.48 -16.56 17.80
CA ALA A 203 11.16 -15.45 18.44
C ALA A 203 11.43 -14.35 17.41
N ALA A 204 10.38 -13.97 16.66
CA ALA A 204 10.43 -12.98 15.59
C ALA A 204 11.12 -11.66 15.99
N ASN A 205 11.19 -11.31 17.28
CA ASN A 205 11.90 -10.12 17.77
C ASN A 205 13.44 -10.15 17.61
N VAL A 206 14.08 -11.33 17.54
CA VAL A 206 15.56 -11.44 17.57
C VAL A 206 16.18 -11.53 16.18
N LEU A 207 15.44 -12.01 15.17
CA LEU A 207 15.96 -12.20 13.80
C LEU A 207 15.82 -11.00 12.86
N PHE A 208 15.10 -9.94 13.24
CA PHE A 208 15.02 -8.72 12.43
C PHE A 208 16.39 -8.03 12.23
N PHE A 209 17.40 -8.40 13.04
CA PHE A 209 18.70 -7.73 13.07
C PHE A 209 19.93 -8.62 12.76
N THR A 210 19.75 -9.92 12.51
CA THR A 210 20.91 -10.85 12.38
C THR A 210 21.36 -11.10 10.94
N SER A 211 20.56 -10.73 9.93
CA SER A 211 20.88 -10.89 8.50
C SER A 211 20.62 -9.60 7.73
N LEU A 212 21.67 -9.03 7.12
CA LEU A 212 21.59 -7.85 6.25
C LEU A 212 20.53 -7.98 5.14
N GLY A 213 20.30 -9.20 4.63
CA GLY A 213 19.30 -9.48 3.60
C GLY A 213 17.85 -9.35 4.11
N ASN A 214 17.59 -9.80 5.34
CA ASN A 214 16.23 -9.75 5.93
C ASN A 214 15.84 -8.30 6.29
N SER A 215 16.79 -7.51 6.80
CA SER A 215 16.55 -6.09 7.06
C SER A 215 16.33 -5.29 5.77
N ALA A 216 17.03 -5.61 4.68
CA ALA A 216 16.83 -4.96 3.38
C ALA A 216 15.45 -5.26 2.78
N LEU A 217 14.99 -6.52 2.85
CA LEU A 217 13.64 -6.91 2.42
C LEU A 217 12.56 -6.21 3.24
N PHE A 218 12.72 -6.17 4.57
CA PHE A 218 11.83 -5.44 5.46
C PHE A 218 11.72 -3.96 5.10
N LEU A 219 12.87 -3.28 4.94
CA LEU A 219 12.89 -1.88 4.56
C LEU A 219 12.24 -1.66 3.19
N ALA A 220 12.49 -2.54 2.23
CA ALA A 220 11.84 -2.47 0.92
C ALA A 220 10.31 -2.58 1.04
N TYR A 221 9.79 -3.52 1.82
CA TYR A 221 8.34 -3.67 2.03
C TYR A 221 7.70 -2.44 2.68
N VAL A 222 8.38 -1.80 3.62
CA VAL A 222 7.84 -0.66 4.37
C VAL A 222 7.98 0.66 3.62
N ILE A 223 9.12 0.89 2.98
CA ILE A 223 9.52 2.19 2.42
C ILE A 223 9.12 2.33 0.95
N LEU A 224 9.28 1.26 0.16
CA LEU A 224 9.10 1.35 -1.27
C LEU A 224 7.63 1.64 -1.68
N PRO A 225 6.58 1.14 -1.00
CA PRO A 225 5.20 1.49 -1.36
C PRO A 225 4.88 2.99 -1.15
N PRO A 226 5.24 3.62 0.00
CA PRO A 226 5.13 5.07 0.14
C PRO A 226 5.94 5.84 -0.90
N LEU A 227 7.18 5.46 -1.18
CA LEU A 227 8.01 6.11 -2.21
C LEU A 227 7.37 6.02 -3.60
N THR A 228 6.77 4.87 -3.92
CA THR A 228 6.05 4.64 -5.17
C THR A 228 4.84 5.54 -5.28
N ALA A 229 4.04 5.63 -4.21
CA ALA A 229 2.90 6.53 -4.16
C ALA A 229 3.34 8.00 -4.33
N ILE A 230 4.45 8.42 -3.71
CA ILE A 230 5.02 9.76 -3.87
C ILE A 230 5.45 9.98 -5.33
N GLY A 231 6.21 9.06 -5.92
CA GLY A 231 6.67 9.16 -7.31
C GLY A 231 5.52 9.25 -8.31
N LEU A 232 4.50 8.40 -8.16
CA LEU A 232 3.30 8.43 -8.99
C LEU A 232 2.50 9.73 -8.81
N LYS A 233 2.47 10.27 -7.59
CA LYS A 233 1.80 11.54 -7.31
C LYS A 233 2.53 12.71 -7.95
N LEU A 234 3.87 12.76 -7.84
CA LEU A 234 4.69 13.78 -8.50
C LEU A 234 4.53 13.71 -10.02
N ASN A 235 4.50 12.50 -10.59
CA ASN A 235 4.24 12.31 -12.02
C ASN A 235 2.85 12.82 -12.42
N TYR A 236 1.82 12.51 -11.62
CA TYR A 236 0.47 13.02 -11.88
C TYR A 236 0.39 14.55 -11.86
N ASP A 237 1.08 15.17 -10.91
CA ASP A 237 1.15 16.64 -10.81
C ASP A 237 1.90 17.25 -11.99
N ALA A 238 2.98 16.62 -12.47
CA ALA A 238 3.69 17.04 -13.67
C ALA A 238 2.82 16.98 -14.93
N LEU A 239 1.91 15.99 -15.02
CA LEU A 239 0.92 15.85 -16.09
C LEU A 239 -0.29 16.80 -15.95
N THR A 240 -0.34 17.57 -14.88
CA THR A 240 -1.40 18.54 -14.61
C THR A 240 -0.83 19.96 -14.70
N PRO A 241 -0.84 20.59 -15.89
CA PRO A 241 -0.28 21.92 -16.05
C PRO A 241 -0.99 22.90 -15.12
N LYS A 242 -0.22 23.58 -14.27
CA LYS A 242 -0.74 24.69 -13.46
C LYS A 242 -0.98 25.88 -14.40
N PRO A 243 -2.08 26.64 -14.26
CA PRO A 243 -2.32 27.81 -15.10
C PRO A 243 -1.12 28.78 -15.01
N PRO A 244 -0.74 29.44 -16.12
CA PRO A 244 0.36 30.41 -16.16
C PRO A 244 0.28 31.41 -15.00
N LYS A 245 1.44 31.80 -14.45
CA LYS A 245 1.52 32.76 -13.32
C LYS A 245 0.73 34.04 -13.61
N GLU A 246 0.78 34.52 -14.84
CA GLU A 246 0.10 35.74 -15.32
C GLU A 246 -1.43 35.68 -15.17
N ILE A 247 -2.05 34.54 -15.48
CA ILE A 247 -3.51 34.34 -15.32
C ILE A 247 -3.87 34.26 -13.84
N ARG A 248 -3.01 33.62 -13.04
CA ARG A 248 -3.18 33.48 -11.58
C ARG A 248 -3.12 34.83 -10.85
N ILE A 249 -2.24 35.74 -11.30
CA ILE A 249 -2.11 37.09 -10.73
C ILE A 249 -3.29 37.97 -11.15
N LYS A 250 -3.80 37.83 -12.39
CA LYS A 250 -5.00 38.54 -12.86
C LYS A 250 -6.24 38.18 -12.03
N GLU A 251 -6.49 36.89 -11.76
CA GLU A 251 -7.63 36.47 -10.91
C GLU A 251 -7.54 36.99 -9.47
N LEU A 252 -6.33 37.13 -8.92
CA LEU A 252 -6.10 37.72 -7.59
C LEU A 252 -6.36 39.23 -7.54
N ASN A 253 -6.09 39.95 -8.63
CA ASN A 253 -6.37 41.39 -8.74
C ASN A 253 -7.84 41.70 -9.05
N ILE A 254 -8.60 40.77 -9.63
CA ILE A 254 -10.05 40.96 -9.91
C ILE A 254 -10.90 40.71 -8.66
N ARG A 255 -10.36 40.05 -7.63
CA ARG A 255 -11.08 39.75 -6.37
C ARG A 255 -10.71 40.69 -5.21
N LYS A 256 -9.98 41.75 -5.47
CA LYS A 256 -9.84 42.91 -4.56
C LYS A 256 -10.85 43.97 -4.96
#